data_AF-A0A7G2S6V4-F1
#
_entry.id   AF-A0A7G2S6V4-F1
#
_cell.length_a   1.000
_cell.length_b   1.000
_cell.length_c   1.000
_cell.angle_alpha   90.00
_cell.angle_beta   90.00
_cell.angle_gamma   90.00
#
_symmetry.space_group_name_H-M   'P 1'
#
loop_
_entity.id
_entity.type
_entity.pdbx_description
1 polymer ?
#
loop_
_entity_poly.entity_id
_entity_poly.type
_entity_poly.pdbx_seq_one_letter_code
_entity_poly.pdbx_strand_id
1 'polypeptide(L)'
;MSDTQAEPRRTRLSAVWLIPLAAALIGLWLVFSYLSSQGPVITLKLTDAEGINAGKTPVKTRNVQVGLVESVRLSDDMSHTLLTVQMQSDTDRMLAEDTRFWVVKPRISREGVSGLNTVLSGSYIELMPGESGKKGKRFQVQDTPPPEKTGAGLFLKLVSEAGTNVDVSDPVHFRSLKVGRVVETRFNASDKRFHHRIFIQKPYDVLVSDSSRFWQVNGLGFKLDARGFQAQIHSLEALIGGGITFAVPDGNMRAGDPVKDEREFTLHNDEESARRALYTDTLDYVLLVESSVRGLKTGAPVEYRGIRVGTVEQVAWSFAQSGPGTISSAPIPVLIRLEPQRITHQSREDTQRWRQEIDRMIDDGLRASLKPGNLLTGALFVDLDFHADTPAANSGERYADVAVFPTIDSGGISKIEDKIQRLLDTLNNLPMESIAGNLNRNLDNLAGTTQRLEALLADPALNALPERLTGTLGALEGTLQGWQTGGDGYQQLQGTLQKLDRLLNDAEPLLDTLNRQPNALIFQRQPAPDPQPRGSRQ
;
A
#
# COMPACT_ATOMS: atom_id res chain seq x y z
N MET A 1 -5.01 128.62 6.19
CA MET A 1 -5.69 127.89 5.10
C MET A 1 -4.62 127.60 4.06
N SER A 2 -3.74 126.63 4.30
CA SER A 2 -3.97 125.19 4.12
C SER A 2 -4.27 124.86 2.65
N ASP A 3 -3.24 124.53 1.89
CA ASP A 3 -3.27 123.28 1.11
C ASP A 3 -1.88 122.91 0.59
N THR A 4 -1.38 121.80 1.12
CA THR A 4 -0.14 121.14 0.71
C THR A 4 -0.53 120.05 -0.29
N GLN A 5 -0.20 120.22 -1.57
CA GLN A 5 -0.34 119.14 -2.53
C GLN A 5 0.87 118.20 -2.45
N ALA A 6 0.61 116.94 -2.10
CA ALA A 6 1.57 115.85 -2.10
C ALA A 6 1.49 115.07 -3.42
N GLU A 7 2.63 114.94 -4.12
CA GLU A 7 2.76 114.06 -5.29
C GLU A 7 2.88 112.57 -4.90
N PRO A 8 2.33 111.63 -5.70
CA PRO A 8 2.41 110.21 -5.40
C PRO A 8 3.76 109.61 -5.84
N ARG A 9 4.57 109.15 -4.87
CA ARG A 9 5.76 108.32 -5.13
C ARG A 9 5.35 106.94 -5.65
N ARG A 10 5.54 106.69 -6.96
CA ARG A 10 5.54 105.33 -7.53
C ARG A 10 6.84 104.62 -7.18
N THR A 11 6.78 103.63 -6.30
CA THR A 11 7.89 102.71 -6.02
C THR A 11 8.09 101.78 -7.23
N ARG A 12 9.16 102.00 -7.99
CA ARG A 12 9.61 101.04 -9.00
C ARG A 12 10.31 99.90 -8.27
N LEU A 13 9.65 98.75 -8.17
CA LEU A 13 10.32 97.51 -7.77
C LEU A 13 11.47 97.26 -8.76
N SER A 14 12.71 97.20 -8.25
CA SER A 14 13.90 96.98 -9.06
C SER A 14 13.84 95.59 -9.71
N ALA A 15 14.08 95.52 -11.02
CA ALA A 15 14.12 94.28 -11.79
C ALA A 15 15.11 93.24 -11.24
N VAL A 16 16.06 93.66 -10.40
CA VAL A 16 17.02 92.79 -9.70
C VAL A 16 16.33 91.79 -8.75
N TRP A 17 15.13 92.10 -8.23
CA TRP A 17 14.36 91.21 -7.35
C TRP A 17 13.59 90.09 -8.09
N LEU A 18 13.56 90.10 -9.42
CA LEU A 18 12.91 89.04 -10.20
C LEU A 18 13.68 87.72 -10.15
N ILE A 19 15.01 87.77 -10.07
CA ILE A 19 15.86 86.56 -10.07
C ILE A 19 15.66 85.73 -8.77
N PRO A 20 15.73 86.31 -7.55
CA PRO A 20 15.45 85.57 -6.32
C PRO A 20 14.02 85.03 -6.25
N LEU A 21 13.03 85.79 -6.75
CA LEU A 21 11.64 85.36 -6.77
C LEU A 21 11.44 84.17 -7.72
N ALA A 22 12.05 84.21 -8.91
CA ALA A 22 12.01 83.10 -9.85
C ALA A 22 12.70 81.85 -9.28
N ALA A 23 13.86 82.01 -8.62
CA ALA A 23 14.54 80.90 -7.94
C ALA A 23 13.68 80.31 -6.81
N ALA A 24 13.00 81.15 -6.02
CA ALA A 24 12.08 80.69 -4.97
C ALA A 24 10.90 79.92 -5.55
N LEU A 25 10.30 80.39 -6.65
CA LEU A 25 9.20 79.70 -7.34
C LEU A 25 9.63 78.35 -7.91
N ILE A 26 10.83 78.27 -8.51
CA ILE A 26 11.39 77.01 -9.01
C ILE A 26 11.66 76.05 -7.84
N GLY A 27 12.21 76.54 -6.72
CA GLY A 27 12.42 75.73 -5.53
C GLY A 27 11.11 75.18 -4.96
N LEU A 28 10.08 76.01 -4.90
CA LEU A 28 8.75 75.62 -4.44
C LEU A 28 8.10 74.62 -5.39
N TRP A 29 8.29 74.78 -6.70
CA TRP A 29 7.85 73.83 -7.72
C TRP A 29 8.59 72.50 -7.65
N LEU A 30 9.91 72.48 -7.42
CA LEU A 30 10.69 71.26 -7.25
C LEU A 30 10.25 70.49 -6.00
N VAL A 31 10.03 71.20 -4.88
CA VAL A 31 9.51 70.58 -3.65
C VAL A 31 8.11 70.01 -3.88
N PHE A 32 7.22 70.77 -4.54
CA PHE A 32 5.88 70.29 -4.87
C PHE A 32 5.91 69.08 -5.83
N SER A 33 6.75 69.13 -6.86
CA SER A 33 6.93 68.03 -7.82
C SER A 33 7.51 66.78 -7.15
N TYR A 34 8.44 66.95 -6.20
CA TYR A 34 9.01 65.85 -5.45
C TYR A 34 7.98 65.22 -4.51
N LEU A 35 7.23 66.03 -3.76
CA LEU A 35 6.16 65.56 -2.87
C LEU A 35 5.00 64.92 -3.63
N SER A 36 4.64 65.45 -4.80
CA SER A 36 3.54 64.94 -5.62
C SER A 36 3.91 63.69 -6.42
N SER A 37 5.20 63.38 -6.57
CA SER A 37 5.66 62.17 -7.28
C SER A 37 5.88 60.97 -6.34
N GLN A 38 5.90 61.20 -5.02
CA GLN A 38 5.93 60.13 -4.03
C GLN A 38 4.55 59.53 -3.80
N GLY A 39 4.49 58.20 -3.77
CA GLY A 39 3.27 57.49 -3.40
C GLY A 39 3.00 57.47 -1.89
N PRO A 40 1.95 56.77 -1.46
CA PRO A 40 1.63 56.65 -0.05
C PRO A 40 2.71 55.86 0.71
N VAL A 41 3.00 56.28 1.94
CA VAL A 41 3.83 55.54 2.89
C VAL A 41 2.95 54.64 3.74
N ILE A 42 3.31 53.36 3.85
CA ILE A 42 2.61 52.37 4.67
C ILE A 42 3.53 51.77 5.72
N THR A 43 2.94 51.28 6.80
CA THR A 43 3.64 50.54 7.85
C THR A 43 3.23 49.07 7.80
N LEU A 44 4.20 48.17 7.68
CA LEU A 44 3.98 46.73 7.74
C LEU A 44 4.49 46.17 9.08
N LYS A 45 3.67 45.37 9.75
CA LYS A 45 4.00 44.70 11.00
C LYS A 45 4.30 43.22 10.73
N LEU A 46 5.43 42.73 11.23
CA LEU A 46 5.88 41.34 11.08
C LEU A 46 6.46 40.83 12.40
N THR A 47 6.48 39.52 12.58
CA THR A 47 7.12 38.88 13.74
C THR A 47 8.64 39.08 13.70
N ASP A 48 9.24 38.83 12.55
CA ASP A 48 10.67 39.05 12.27
C ASP A 48 10.87 39.70 10.88
N ALA A 49 12.06 40.22 10.63
CA ALA A 49 12.45 40.78 9.32
C ALA A 49 13.54 39.95 8.63
N GLU A 50 13.51 38.63 8.79
CA GLU A 50 14.47 37.73 8.16
C GLU A 50 14.51 37.94 6.63
N GLY A 51 15.70 38.24 6.10
CA GLY A 51 15.92 38.44 4.68
C GLY A 51 15.42 39.78 4.11
N ILE A 52 14.82 40.65 4.91
CA ILE A 52 14.32 41.97 4.50
C ILE A 52 15.38 43.04 4.75
N ASN A 53 15.70 43.83 3.72
CA ASN A 53 16.72 44.87 3.77
C ASN A 53 16.16 46.23 3.36
N ALA A 54 16.39 47.24 4.19
CA ALA A 54 16.08 48.63 3.88
C ALA A 54 16.76 49.10 2.59
N GLY A 55 16.01 49.79 1.74
CA GLY A 55 16.44 50.30 0.43
C GLY A 55 16.61 49.23 -0.66
N LYS A 56 16.43 47.94 -0.35
CA LYS A 56 16.66 46.83 -1.29
C LYS A 56 15.45 45.95 -1.52
N THR A 57 14.66 45.67 -0.48
CA THR A 57 13.53 44.75 -0.58
C THR A 57 12.35 45.42 -1.29
N PRO A 58 11.96 44.95 -2.49
CA PRO A 58 10.82 45.52 -3.20
C PRO A 58 9.50 44.96 -2.67
N VAL A 59 8.44 45.76 -2.79
CA VAL A 59 7.06 45.28 -2.69
C VAL A 59 6.54 45.06 -4.10
N LYS A 60 6.00 43.87 -4.37
CA LYS A 60 5.55 43.46 -5.69
C LYS A 60 4.09 43.00 -5.66
N THR A 61 3.42 43.10 -6.80
CA THR A 61 2.15 42.39 -7.04
C THR A 61 2.19 41.82 -8.45
N ARG A 62 1.84 40.54 -8.62
CA ARG A 62 1.89 39.86 -9.93
C ARG A 62 3.25 40.06 -10.63
N ASN A 63 4.34 39.99 -9.85
CA ASN A 63 5.73 40.20 -10.28
C ASN A 63 6.08 41.64 -10.77
N VAL A 64 5.22 42.64 -10.56
CA VAL A 64 5.49 44.05 -10.84
C VAL A 64 5.85 44.77 -9.55
N GLN A 65 6.95 45.54 -9.55
CA GLN A 65 7.36 46.34 -8.40
C GLN A 65 6.45 47.56 -8.24
N VAL A 66 5.89 47.69 -7.04
CA VAL A 66 4.93 48.73 -6.65
C VAL A 66 5.36 49.50 -5.40
N GLY A 67 6.45 49.08 -4.75
CA GLY A 67 7.01 49.81 -3.61
C GLY A 67 8.40 49.34 -3.25
N LEU A 68 9.00 50.00 -2.26
CA LEU A 68 10.31 49.69 -1.71
C LEU A 68 10.31 49.88 -0.19
N VAL A 69 10.90 48.93 0.52
CA VAL A 69 11.11 49.05 1.97
C VAL A 69 12.13 50.16 2.22
N GLU A 70 11.76 51.20 2.95
CA GLU A 70 12.65 52.31 3.30
C GLU A 70 13.44 52.05 4.58
N SER A 71 12.76 51.53 5.61
CA SER A 71 13.39 51.27 6.90
C SER A 71 12.78 50.07 7.62
N VAL A 72 13.63 49.43 8.42
CA VAL A 72 13.30 48.29 9.30
C VAL A 72 13.61 48.74 10.72
N ARG A 73 12.61 48.71 11.61
CA ARG A 73 12.78 49.04 13.03
C ARG A 73 12.07 48.02 13.89
N LEU A 74 12.64 47.72 15.05
CA LEU A 74 11.95 46.94 16.06
C LEU A 74 10.92 47.84 16.76
N SER A 75 9.80 47.27 17.19
CA SER A 75 8.79 47.99 17.97
C SER A 75 9.34 48.45 19.31
N ASP A 76 8.68 49.44 19.93
CA ASP A 76 9.13 50.02 21.21
C ASP A 76 9.22 48.96 22.34
N ASP A 77 8.36 47.94 22.28
CA ASP A 77 8.30 46.81 23.22
C ASP A 77 9.20 45.62 22.82
N MET A 78 9.96 45.76 21.73
CA MET A 78 10.84 44.73 21.16
C MET A 78 10.13 43.44 20.71
N SER A 79 8.79 43.41 20.65
CA SER A 79 8.01 42.19 20.38
C SER A 79 7.78 41.89 18.90
N HIS A 80 7.93 42.88 18.01
CA HIS A 80 7.67 42.74 16.58
C HIS A 80 8.47 43.74 15.75
N THR A 81 8.60 43.48 14.46
CA THR A 81 9.26 44.38 13.52
C THR A 81 8.26 45.27 12.79
N LEU A 82 8.60 46.54 12.62
CA LEU A 82 7.88 47.55 11.86
C LEU A 82 8.70 47.97 10.63
N LEU A 83 8.16 47.72 9.45
CA LEU A 83 8.71 48.20 8.19
C LEU A 83 8.00 49.47 7.78
N THR A 84 8.76 50.48 7.35
CA THR A 84 8.22 51.62 6.61
C THR A 84 8.46 51.37 5.13
N VAL A 85 7.39 51.40 4.35
CA VAL A 85 7.43 51.12 2.91
C VAL A 85 6.93 52.33 2.15
N GLN A 86 7.73 52.79 1.20
CA GLN A 86 7.35 53.82 0.24
C GLN A 86 6.77 53.15 -0.99
N MET A 87 5.49 53.42 -1.24
CA MET A 87 4.81 52.90 -2.43
C MET A 87 4.94 53.87 -3.61
N GLN A 88 4.67 53.39 -4.82
CA GLN A 88 4.58 54.21 -6.03
C GLN A 88 3.28 55.03 -6.06
N SER A 89 3.24 56.09 -6.88
CA SER A 89 2.14 57.06 -6.87
C SER A 89 0.78 56.50 -7.31
N ASP A 90 0.76 55.40 -8.06
CA ASP A 90 -0.44 54.76 -8.61
C ASP A 90 -1.01 53.62 -7.74
N THR A 91 -0.36 53.30 -6.61
CA THR A 91 -0.71 52.13 -5.79
C THR A 91 -1.78 52.39 -4.75
N ASP A 92 -2.22 53.63 -4.60
CA ASP A 92 -3.21 54.06 -3.61
C ASP A 92 -4.54 53.28 -3.73
N ARG A 93 -4.86 52.77 -4.93
CA ARG A 93 -6.02 51.89 -5.19
C ARG A 93 -5.84 50.46 -4.69
N MET A 94 -4.61 50.04 -4.42
CA MET A 94 -4.28 48.69 -3.97
C MET A 94 -4.19 48.56 -2.45
N LEU A 95 -4.30 49.68 -1.73
CA LEU A 95 -4.11 49.78 -0.28
C LEU A 95 -5.46 49.86 0.46
N ALA A 96 -6.33 48.90 0.20
CA ALA A 96 -7.56 48.71 0.96
C ALA A 96 -7.27 48.13 2.35
N GLU A 97 -8.14 48.32 3.35
CA GLU A 97 -7.94 47.77 4.70
C GLU A 97 -7.80 46.23 4.73
N ASP A 98 -8.40 45.53 3.76
CA ASP A 98 -8.35 44.07 3.59
C ASP A 98 -7.23 43.60 2.63
N THR A 99 -6.35 44.53 2.23
CA THR A 99 -5.15 44.20 1.45
C THR A 99 -4.22 43.29 2.26
N ARG A 100 -3.73 42.23 1.61
CA ARG A 100 -2.89 41.20 2.25
C ARG A 100 -1.46 41.29 1.75
N PHE A 101 -0.53 41.16 2.69
CA PHE A 101 0.91 41.14 2.43
C PHE A 101 1.53 39.87 2.99
N TRP A 102 2.50 39.29 2.29
CA TRP A 102 3.31 38.16 2.79
C TRP A 102 4.74 38.26 2.27
N VAL A 103 5.68 37.63 2.97
CA VAL A 103 7.09 37.59 2.55
C VAL A 103 7.31 36.39 1.64
N VAL A 104 7.89 36.63 0.46
CA VAL A 104 8.34 35.58 -0.45
C VAL A 104 9.85 35.42 -0.30
N LYS A 105 10.25 34.27 0.25
CA LYS A 105 11.65 33.87 0.46
C LYS A 105 11.98 32.60 -0.34
N PRO A 106 13.23 32.40 -0.78
CA PRO A 106 13.64 31.16 -1.42
C PRO A 106 13.43 30.00 -0.45
N ARG A 107 12.76 28.93 -0.91
CA ARG A 107 12.56 27.72 -0.11
C ARG A 107 13.16 26.53 -0.85
N ILE A 108 13.96 25.76 -0.12
CA ILE A 108 14.43 24.45 -0.56
C ILE A 108 13.46 23.44 0.03
N SER A 109 12.71 22.76 -0.83
CA SER A 109 11.78 21.70 -0.44
C SER A 109 12.21 20.37 -1.07
N ARG A 110 11.62 19.26 -0.59
CA ARG A 110 11.87 17.93 -1.17
C ARG A 110 11.42 17.82 -2.64
N GLU A 111 10.43 18.62 -3.04
CA GLU A 111 9.87 18.66 -4.41
C GLU A 111 10.72 19.52 -5.38
N GLY A 112 11.71 20.26 -4.88
CA GLY A 112 12.57 21.14 -5.66
C GLY A 112 12.80 22.51 -5.01
N VAL A 113 13.48 23.39 -5.76
CA VAL A 113 13.77 24.76 -5.34
C VAL A 113 12.67 25.69 -5.85
N SER A 114 11.90 26.28 -4.94
CA SER A 114 10.92 27.31 -5.26
C SER A 114 11.52 28.70 -5.01
N GLY A 115 11.15 29.68 -5.84
CA GLY A 115 11.69 31.03 -5.74
C GLY A 115 13.11 31.17 -6.29
N LEU A 116 13.49 30.47 -7.36
CA LEU A 116 14.78 30.65 -8.04
C LEU A 116 15.05 32.12 -8.43
N ASN A 117 14.00 32.89 -8.77
CA ASN A 117 14.11 34.34 -9.00
C ASN A 117 14.64 35.10 -7.76
N THR A 118 14.36 34.60 -6.56
CA THR A 118 14.82 35.19 -5.28
C THR A 118 16.23 34.77 -4.89
N VAL A 119 16.80 33.71 -5.49
CA VAL A 119 18.20 33.33 -5.26
C VAL A 119 19.14 34.43 -5.75
N LEU A 120 18.77 35.10 -6.85
CA LEU A 120 19.54 36.22 -7.40
C LEU A 120 19.04 37.59 -6.90
N SER A 121 17.73 37.79 -6.77
CA SER A 121 17.11 39.09 -6.43
C SER A 121 16.88 39.33 -4.93
N GLY A 122 17.06 38.33 -4.08
CA GLY A 122 16.73 38.39 -2.65
C GLY A 122 15.23 38.22 -2.36
N SER A 123 14.88 38.26 -1.08
CA SER A 123 13.47 38.20 -0.64
C SER A 123 12.70 39.45 -1.10
N TYR A 124 11.38 39.30 -1.28
CA TYR A 124 10.49 40.41 -1.57
C TYR A 124 9.17 40.26 -0.81
N ILE A 125 8.43 41.35 -0.70
CA ILE A 125 7.10 41.35 -0.10
C ILE A 125 6.09 41.33 -1.23
N GLU A 126 5.14 40.40 -1.22
CA GLU A 126 4.07 40.37 -2.19
C GLU A 126 2.78 40.95 -1.61
N LEU A 127 2.03 41.63 -2.48
CA LEU A 127 0.81 42.39 -2.23
C LEU A 127 -0.34 41.75 -3.02
N MET A 128 -1.44 41.45 -2.34
CA MET A 128 -2.73 41.19 -2.97
C MET A 128 -3.74 42.29 -2.60
N PRO A 129 -4.22 43.09 -3.57
CA PRO A 129 -5.22 44.12 -3.34
C PRO A 129 -6.49 43.55 -2.71
N GLY A 130 -7.04 44.28 -1.74
CA GLY A 130 -8.35 44.00 -1.18
C GLY A 130 -9.51 44.54 -2.04
N GLU A 131 -10.73 44.17 -1.69
CA GLU A 131 -11.96 44.62 -2.34
C GLU A 131 -12.66 45.73 -1.56
N SER A 132 -12.23 46.02 -0.33
CA SER A 132 -12.81 47.06 0.51
C SER A 132 -12.58 48.45 -0.09
N GLY A 133 -13.62 49.29 -0.06
CA GLY A 133 -13.51 50.70 -0.43
C GLY A 133 -12.77 51.57 0.61
N LYS A 134 -12.45 51.02 1.78
CA LYS A 134 -11.74 51.74 2.86
C LYS A 134 -10.25 51.57 2.71
N LYS A 135 -9.49 52.66 2.80
CA LYS A 135 -8.03 52.65 2.68
C LYS A 135 -7.34 52.30 4.00
N GLY A 136 -6.32 51.45 3.92
CA GLY A 136 -5.42 51.12 5.01
C GLY A 136 -4.06 51.81 4.88
N LYS A 137 -3.43 52.09 6.03
CA LYS A 137 -2.01 52.54 6.10
C LYS A 137 -1.12 51.62 6.93
N ARG A 138 -1.72 50.72 7.70
CA ARG A 138 -1.04 49.79 8.59
C ARG A 138 -1.54 48.39 8.29
N PHE A 139 -0.62 47.47 8.04
CA PHE A 139 -0.95 46.11 7.63
C PHE A 139 -0.13 45.09 8.41
N GLN A 140 -0.75 43.95 8.71
CA GLN A 140 -0.06 42.79 9.26
C GLN A 140 0.43 41.94 8.09
N VAL A 141 1.72 41.59 8.09
CA VAL A 141 2.30 40.66 7.12
C VAL A 141 2.03 39.24 7.58
N GLN A 142 1.59 38.40 6.64
CA GLN A 142 1.29 36.99 6.85
C GLN A 142 2.54 36.14 6.63
N ASP A 143 2.71 35.12 7.46
CA ASP A 143 3.86 34.19 7.38
C ASP A 143 3.78 33.26 6.17
N THR A 144 2.55 32.98 5.71
CA THR A 144 2.26 32.17 4.54
C THR A 144 1.47 32.96 3.50
N PRO A 145 1.70 32.69 2.21
CA PRO A 145 0.87 33.26 1.16
C PRO A 145 -0.59 32.87 1.41
N PRO A 146 -1.54 33.80 1.24
CA PRO A 146 -2.95 33.48 1.36
C PRO A 146 -3.28 32.37 0.34
N PRO A 147 -4.07 31.35 0.73
CA PRO A 147 -4.48 30.32 -0.21
C PRO A 147 -5.18 31.01 -1.38
N GLU A 148 -4.76 30.69 -2.61
CA GLU A 148 -5.39 31.18 -3.82
C GLU A 148 -6.89 30.87 -3.74
N LYS A 149 -7.70 31.88 -3.44
CA LYS A 149 -9.16 31.78 -3.58
C LYS A 149 -9.59 31.71 -5.06
N THR A 150 -8.64 31.85 -5.97
CA THR A 150 -8.82 32.12 -7.40
C THR A 150 -8.61 30.91 -8.30
N GLY A 151 -8.54 29.69 -7.73
CA GLY A 151 -8.66 28.47 -8.52
C GLY A 151 -10.12 28.11 -8.69
N ALA A 152 -10.67 28.16 -9.91
CA ALA A 152 -11.91 27.46 -10.18
C ALA A 152 -11.65 25.96 -9.96
N GLY A 153 -12.27 25.35 -8.94
CA GLY A 153 -11.96 23.99 -8.51
C GLY A 153 -12.83 23.53 -7.33
N LEU A 154 -12.42 22.42 -6.71
CA LEU A 154 -13.11 21.74 -5.61
C LEU A 154 -12.14 21.58 -4.44
N PHE A 155 -12.52 22.08 -3.26
CA PHE A 155 -11.81 21.83 -2.01
C PHE A 155 -12.41 20.62 -1.31
N LEU A 156 -11.56 19.74 -0.79
CA LEU A 156 -11.98 18.55 -0.05
C LEU A 156 -11.21 18.45 1.25
N LYS A 157 -11.82 17.84 2.26
CA LYS A 157 -11.18 17.51 3.54
C LYS A 157 -10.79 16.05 3.54
N LEU A 158 -9.57 15.75 3.95
CA LEU A 158 -9.12 14.38 4.14
C LEU A 158 -8.72 14.18 5.60
N VAL A 159 -9.10 13.04 6.17
CA VAL A 159 -8.72 12.64 7.53
C VAL A 159 -7.87 11.39 7.47
N SER A 160 -6.72 11.39 8.15
CA SER A 160 -5.81 10.24 8.21
C SER A 160 -5.39 9.91 9.64
N GLU A 161 -4.95 8.67 9.85
CA GLU A 161 -4.36 8.22 11.10
C GLU A 161 -2.88 8.63 11.18
N ALA A 162 -2.29 8.50 12.37
CA ALA A 162 -0.86 8.74 12.54
C ALA A 162 -0.03 7.76 11.69
N GLY A 163 0.97 8.27 10.97
CA GLY A 163 1.83 7.48 10.08
C GLY A 163 1.58 7.76 8.59
N THR A 164 0.46 8.41 8.24
CA THR A 164 0.21 8.93 6.89
C THR A 164 0.89 10.29 6.73
N ASN A 165 2.15 10.32 6.30
CA ASN A 165 2.91 11.58 6.17
C ASN A 165 2.55 12.28 4.86
N VAL A 166 1.78 13.37 4.94
CA VAL A 166 1.45 14.24 3.80
C VAL A 166 1.76 15.69 4.17
N ASP A 167 2.58 16.32 3.36
CA ASP A 167 3.03 17.70 3.53
C ASP A 167 2.19 18.68 2.69
N VAL A 168 2.27 19.96 3.06
CA VAL A 168 1.64 21.03 2.28
C VAL A 168 2.36 21.16 0.94
N SER A 169 1.57 21.26 -0.14
CA SER A 169 1.98 21.28 -1.55
C SER A 169 2.10 19.91 -2.22
N ASP A 170 2.04 18.81 -1.45
CA ASP A 170 2.07 17.45 -1.99
C ASP A 170 1.06 17.29 -3.13
N PRO A 171 1.44 16.67 -4.24
CA PRO A 171 0.59 16.55 -5.41
C PRO A 171 -0.57 15.58 -5.16
N VAL A 172 -1.75 15.94 -5.66
CA VAL A 172 -2.91 15.05 -5.73
C VAL A 172 -3.07 14.54 -7.16
N HIS A 173 -3.11 13.22 -7.30
CA HIS A 173 -3.17 12.53 -8.57
C HIS A 173 -4.50 11.78 -8.77
N PHE A 174 -4.90 11.64 -10.04
CA PHE A 174 -5.91 10.70 -10.50
C PHE A 174 -5.26 9.83 -11.59
N ARG A 175 -5.13 8.51 -11.36
CA ARG A 175 -4.49 7.58 -12.33
C ARG A 175 -3.17 8.11 -12.92
N SER A 176 -2.26 8.56 -12.04
CA SER A 176 -0.95 9.17 -12.39
C SER A 176 -0.99 10.57 -13.01
N LEU A 177 -2.16 11.16 -13.26
CA LEU A 177 -2.29 12.54 -13.71
C LEU A 177 -2.36 13.49 -12.50
N LYS A 178 -1.50 14.51 -12.44
CA LYS A 178 -1.57 15.55 -11.39
C LYS A 178 -2.80 16.44 -11.62
N VAL A 179 -3.74 16.39 -10.69
CA VAL A 179 -5.02 17.11 -10.75
C VAL A 179 -5.22 18.10 -9.61
N GLY A 180 -4.31 18.11 -8.63
CA GLY A 180 -4.47 18.97 -7.46
C GLY A 180 -3.23 19.02 -6.59
N ARG A 181 -3.42 19.60 -5.40
CA ARG A 181 -2.39 19.73 -4.36
C ARG A 181 -3.00 19.78 -2.97
N VAL A 182 -2.20 19.42 -1.97
CA VAL A 182 -2.52 19.64 -0.56
C VAL A 182 -2.32 21.12 -0.25
N VAL A 183 -3.35 21.79 0.27
CA VAL A 183 -3.29 23.22 0.62
C VAL A 183 -3.03 23.44 2.10
N GLU A 184 -3.35 22.46 2.94
CA GLU A 184 -3.23 22.57 4.39
C GLU A 184 -3.15 21.19 5.03
N THR A 185 -2.30 21.06 6.07
CA THR A 185 -2.23 19.89 6.94
C THR A 185 -2.20 20.37 8.40
N ARG A 186 -3.05 19.81 9.25
CA ARG A 186 -3.10 20.09 10.69
C ARG A 186 -3.27 18.82 11.49
N PHE A 187 -2.53 18.69 12.59
CA PHE A 187 -2.78 17.63 13.56
C PHE A 187 -3.82 18.11 14.58
N ASN A 188 -4.89 17.35 14.77
CA ASN A 188 -5.88 17.60 15.80
C ASN A 188 -5.59 16.67 17.01
N ALA A 189 -5.19 17.28 18.12
CA ALA A 189 -4.80 16.54 19.33
C ALA A 189 -6.00 15.86 20.02
N SER A 190 -7.22 16.36 19.82
CA SER A 190 -8.43 15.83 20.49
C SER A 190 -8.88 14.49 19.90
N ASP A 191 -8.84 14.34 18.58
CA ASP A 191 -9.19 13.11 17.88
C ASP A 191 -7.96 12.27 17.49
N LYS A 192 -6.75 12.79 17.73
CA LYS A 192 -5.45 12.17 17.39
C LYS A 192 -5.31 11.86 15.90
N ARG A 193 -5.92 12.67 15.04
CA ARG A 193 -5.89 12.50 13.58
C ARG A 193 -5.29 13.70 12.88
N PHE A 194 -4.77 13.46 11.68
CA PHE A 194 -4.38 14.54 10.78
C PHE A 194 -5.55 14.93 9.90
N HIS A 195 -5.77 16.24 9.80
CA HIS A 195 -6.77 16.88 8.96
C HIS A 195 -6.03 17.59 7.84
N HIS A 196 -6.29 17.16 6.62
CA HIS A 196 -5.74 17.75 5.41
C HIS A 196 -6.85 18.45 4.66
N ARG A 197 -6.53 19.56 4.01
CA ARG A 197 -7.38 20.18 3.00
C ARG A 197 -6.66 20.09 1.68
N ILE A 198 -7.34 19.58 0.66
CA ILE A 198 -6.80 19.45 -0.69
C ILE A 198 -7.61 20.31 -1.65
N PHE A 199 -6.96 20.73 -2.74
CA PHE A 199 -7.58 21.45 -3.84
C PHE A 199 -7.44 20.65 -5.12
N ILE A 200 -8.57 20.36 -5.77
CA ILE A 200 -8.66 19.75 -7.10
C ILE A 200 -9.02 20.84 -8.10
N GLN A 201 -8.19 21.03 -9.13
CA GLN A 201 -8.38 22.10 -10.12
C GLN A 201 -9.44 21.71 -11.17
N LYS A 202 -10.21 22.67 -11.68
CA LYS A 202 -11.01 22.45 -12.90
C LYS A 202 -10.09 22.16 -14.11
N PRO A 203 -10.49 21.30 -15.04
CA PRO A 203 -11.79 20.62 -15.15
C PRO A 203 -11.84 19.24 -14.44
N TYR A 204 -10.91 18.94 -13.54
CA TYR A 204 -10.78 17.62 -12.92
C TYR A 204 -11.65 17.41 -11.68
N ASP A 205 -12.36 18.44 -11.23
CA ASP A 205 -13.35 18.38 -10.15
C ASP A 205 -14.43 17.33 -10.40
N VAL A 206 -14.80 17.11 -11.67
CA VAL A 206 -15.78 16.08 -12.09
C VAL A 206 -15.32 14.63 -11.87
N LEU A 207 -14.04 14.41 -11.60
CA LEU A 207 -13.49 13.06 -11.35
C LEU A 207 -13.76 12.58 -9.92
N VAL A 208 -14.16 13.48 -9.03
CA VAL A 208 -14.43 13.16 -7.62
C VAL A 208 -15.92 12.84 -7.45
N SER A 209 -16.17 11.66 -6.90
CA SER A 209 -17.51 11.18 -6.54
C SER A 209 -17.53 10.68 -5.09
N ASP A 210 -18.70 10.39 -4.55
CA ASP A 210 -18.86 9.76 -3.24
C ASP A 210 -18.23 8.35 -3.16
N SER A 211 -18.09 7.69 -4.30
CA SER A 211 -17.38 6.41 -4.47
C SER A 211 -15.85 6.55 -4.55
N SER A 212 -15.32 7.78 -4.67
CA SER A 212 -13.88 8.02 -4.71
C SER A 212 -13.22 7.63 -3.38
N ARG A 213 -12.04 7.04 -3.46
CA ARG A 213 -11.20 6.72 -2.30
C ARG A 213 -9.82 7.31 -2.50
N PHE A 214 -9.26 7.86 -1.43
CA PHE A 214 -7.97 8.53 -1.43
C PHE A 214 -6.96 7.68 -0.66
N TRP A 215 -5.77 7.49 -1.19
CA TRP A 215 -4.68 6.84 -0.49
C TRP A 215 -3.35 7.54 -0.73
N GLN A 216 -2.46 7.38 0.24
CA GLN A 216 -1.09 7.86 0.13
C GLN A 216 -0.31 7.00 -0.86
N VAL A 217 0.49 7.66 -1.69
CA VAL A 217 1.48 7.00 -2.54
C VAL A 217 2.84 7.21 -1.91
N ASN A 218 3.40 6.12 -1.38
CA ASN A 218 4.79 6.10 -0.93
C ASN A 218 5.68 5.73 -2.12
N GLY A 219 6.78 6.45 -2.29
CA GLY A 219 7.67 6.31 -3.44
C GLY A 219 8.10 4.87 -3.75
N LEU A 220 8.40 4.07 -2.72
CA LEU A 220 8.84 2.68 -2.85
C LEU A 220 7.90 1.76 -2.07
N GLY A 221 7.03 1.03 -2.78
CA GLY A 221 6.20 -0.03 -2.22
C GLY A 221 6.69 -1.41 -2.69
N PHE A 222 7.32 -2.16 -1.80
CA PHE A 222 7.62 -3.58 -2.04
C PHE A 222 6.51 -4.43 -1.39
N LYS A 223 5.73 -5.12 -2.21
CA LYS A 223 4.67 -6.01 -1.73
C LYS A 223 5.00 -7.47 -2.03
N LEU A 224 4.77 -8.31 -1.02
CA LEU A 224 4.94 -9.75 -1.09
C LEU A 224 3.61 -10.37 -0.67
N ASP A 225 2.84 -10.87 -1.63
CA ASP A 225 1.52 -11.48 -1.38
C ASP A 225 1.50 -12.96 -1.78
N ALA A 226 0.34 -13.59 -1.63
CA ALA A 226 0.12 -14.98 -2.03
C ALA A 226 0.40 -15.21 -3.54
N ARG A 227 0.28 -14.18 -4.37
CA ARG A 227 0.52 -14.21 -5.82
C ARG A 227 2.00 -13.98 -6.17
N GLY A 228 2.85 -13.62 -5.20
CA GLY A 228 4.29 -13.49 -5.36
C GLY A 228 4.83 -12.10 -5.02
N PHE A 229 5.99 -11.76 -5.59
CA PHE A 229 6.62 -10.46 -5.45
C PHE A 229 6.02 -9.47 -6.46
N GLN A 230 5.44 -8.38 -5.96
CA GLN A 230 4.95 -7.27 -6.75
C GLN A 230 5.71 -6.01 -6.34
N ALA A 231 6.52 -5.48 -7.27
CA ALA A 231 7.12 -4.16 -7.15
C ALA A 231 6.25 -3.17 -7.91
N GLN A 232 5.59 -2.26 -7.19
CA GLN A 232 4.91 -1.12 -7.79
C GLN A 232 5.88 0.07 -7.75
N ILE A 233 6.47 0.37 -8.90
CA ILE A 233 7.36 1.52 -9.07
C ILE A 233 6.50 2.68 -9.59
N HIS A 234 6.24 3.66 -8.73
CA HIS A 234 5.57 4.90 -9.12
C HIS A 234 6.57 5.83 -9.84
N SER A 235 6.08 6.95 -10.41
CA SER A 235 6.95 7.87 -11.16
C SER A 235 8.10 8.41 -10.29
N LEU A 236 9.21 8.82 -10.93
CA LEU A 236 10.40 9.33 -10.23
C LEU A 236 10.07 10.56 -9.35
N GLU A 237 9.05 11.33 -9.71
CA GLU A 237 8.54 12.45 -8.93
C GLU A 237 7.82 11.98 -7.66
N ALA A 238 6.99 10.93 -7.75
CA ALA A 238 6.34 10.31 -6.59
C ALA A 238 7.33 9.60 -5.66
N LEU A 239 8.46 9.13 -6.21
CA LEU A 239 9.58 8.54 -5.46
C LEU A 239 10.25 9.52 -4.48
N ILE A 240 10.24 10.82 -4.79
CA ILE A 240 11.00 11.86 -4.07
C ILE A 240 10.08 12.75 -3.22
N GLY A 241 8.87 13.04 -3.69
CA GLY A 241 7.94 13.96 -3.03
C GLY A 241 6.85 13.30 -2.17
N GLY A 242 6.54 12.02 -2.37
CA GLY A 242 5.28 11.47 -1.86
C GLY A 242 4.06 12.11 -2.53
N GLY A 243 2.86 11.75 -2.10
CA GLY A 243 1.63 12.39 -2.59
C GLY A 243 0.36 11.62 -2.27
N ILE A 244 -0.75 12.17 -2.73
CA ILE A 244 -2.07 11.55 -2.61
C ILE A 244 -2.51 11.13 -4.01
N THR A 245 -3.13 9.95 -4.11
CA THR A 245 -3.86 9.56 -5.30
C THR A 245 -5.28 9.16 -4.94
N PHE A 246 -6.19 9.28 -5.90
CA PHE A 246 -7.53 8.75 -5.77
C PHE A 246 -8.00 8.08 -7.04
N ALA A 247 -8.95 7.17 -6.87
CA ALA A 247 -9.71 6.56 -7.95
C ALA A 247 -11.05 6.08 -7.41
N VAL A 248 -11.87 5.53 -8.31
CA VAL A 248 -12.88 4.52 -7.96
C VAL A 248 -12.16 3.16 -8.03
N PRO A 249 -11.83 2.53 -6.89
CA PRO A 249 -10.89 1.40 -6.86
C PRO A 249 -11.37 0.10 -7.54
N ASP A 250 -12.68 -0.07 -7.73
CA ASP A 250 -13.25 -1.15 -8.53
C ASP A 250 -13.84 -0.57 -9.83
N GLY A 251 -13.24 -0.93 -10.97
CA GLY A 251 -13.67 -0.47 -12.29
C GLY A 251 -15.05 -1.00 -12.71
N ASN A 252 -15.57 -2.01 -12.02
CA ASN A 252 -16.89 -2.59 -12.27
C ASN A 252 -17.99 -1.90 -11.45
N MET A 253 -17.64 -1.10 -10.44
CA MET A 253 -18.61 -0.30 -9.68
C MET A 253 -19.00 0.96 -10.45
N ARG A 254 -20.26 1.39 -10.29
CA ARG A 254 -20.74 2.65 -10.88
C ARG A 254 -19.94 3.81 -10.29
N ALA A 255 -19.44 4.71 -11.14
CA ALA A 255 -18.94 6.00 -10.69
C ALA A 255 -20.09 6.70 -9.97
N GLY A 256 -19.94 6.88 -8.65
CA GLY A 256 -20.99 7.42 -7.80
C GLY A 256 -21.31 8.89 -8.12
N ASP A 257 -22.11 9.53 -7.28
CA ASP A 257 -22.60 10.88 -7.56
C ASP A 257 -21.52 11.94 -7.27
N PRO A 258 -21.51 13.08 -8.01
CA PRO A 258 -20.58 14.18 -7.76
C PRO A 258 -20.71 14.73 -6.33
N VAL A 259 -19.58 15.10 -5.74
CA VAL A 259 -19.55 15.64 -4.37
C VAL A 259 -19.55 17.16 -4.33
N LYS A 260 -20.03 17.70 -3.21
CA LYS A 260 -19.98 19.13 -2.91
C LYS A 260 -18.61 19.53 -2.35
N ASP A 261 -18.36 20.83 -2.39
CA ASP A 261 -17.20 21.45 -1.76
C ASP A 261 -17.12 21.13 -0.26
N GLU A 262 -15.90 21.04 0.26
CA GLU A 262 -15.58 20.71 1.65
C GLU A 262 -16.07 19.33 2.11
N ARG A 263 -16.41 18.42 1.18
CA ARG A 263 -16.74 17.03 1.51
C ARG A 263 -15.53 16.36 2.16
N GLU A 264 -15.79 15.63 3.23
CA GLU A 264 -14.80 14.86 3.97
C GLU A 264 -14.66 13.44 3.42
N PHE A 265 -13.41 12.97 3.30
CA PHE A 265 -13.01 11.62 2.95
C PHE A 265 -11.94 11.11 3.91
N THR A 266 -11.77 9.78 3.97
CA THR A 266 -10.64 9.16 4.66
C THR A 266 -9.46 9.04 3.68
N LEU A 267 -8.27 9.43 4.14
CA LEU A 267 -7.02 9.17 3.45
C LEU A 267 -6.41 7.89 4.01
N HIS A 268 -6.35 6.86 3.17
CA HIS A 268 -5.82 5.55 3.51
C HIS A 268 -4.30 5.48 3.30
N ASN A 269 -3.64 4.54 3.98
CA ASN A 269 -2.19 4.35 3.87
C ASN A 269 -1.76 3.78 2.50
N ASP A 270 -2.64 3.02 1.85
CA ASP A 270 -2.37 2.36 0.58
C ASP A 270 -3.67 2.05 -0.19
N GLU A 271 -3.52 1.63 -1.45
CA GLU A 271 -4.65 1.27 -2.32
C GLU A 271 -5.48 0.10 -1.78
N GLU A 272 -4.87 -0.85 -1.06
CA GLU A 272 -5.58 -2.04 -0.59
C GLU A 272 -6.49 -1.73 0.59
N SER A 273 -6.03 -0.90 1.52
CA SER A 273 -6.83 -0.35 2.61
C SER A 273 -7.96 0.55 2.07
N ALA A 274 -7.70 1.37 1.05
CA ALA A 274 -8.72 2.15 0.36
C ALA A 274 -9.79 1.26 -0.33
N ARG A 275 -9.36 0.17 -0.99
CA ARG A 275 -10.26 -0.78 -1.64
C ARG A 275 -11.09 -1.57 -0.64
N ARG A 276 -10.53 -1.99 0.50
CA ARG A 276 -11.30 -2.66 1.56
C ARG A 276 -12.41 -1.77 2.11
N ALA A 277 -12.14 -0.47 2.24
CA ALA A 277 -13.14 0.51 2.69
C ALA A 277 -14.26 0.82 1.68
N LEU A 278 -14.25 0.19 0.49
CA LEU A 278 -15.43 0.21 -0.39
C LEU A 278 -16.52 -0.73 0.10
N TYR A 279 -16.13 -1.84 0.73
CA TYR A 279 -17.05 -2.90 1.11
C TYR A 279 -17.63 -2.58 2.49
N THR A 280 -18.86 -2.04 2.49
CA THR A 280 -19.53 -1.51 3.69
C THR A 280 -20.56 -2.48 4.26
N ASP A 281 -21.18 -3.28 3.41
CA ASP A 281 -22.08 -4.35 3.84
C ASP A 281 -21.27 -5.63 4.03
N THR A 282 -21.01 -5.97 5.29
CA THR A 282 -20.07 -7.03 5.65
C THR A 282 -20.67 -8.02 6.64
N LEU A 283 -20.23 -9.28 6.60
CA LEU A 283 -20.60 -10.31 7.56
C LEU A 283 -19.37 -10.80 8.30
N ASP A 284 -19.35 -10.55 9.61
CA ASP A 284 -18.25 -10.98 10.47
C ASP A 284 -18.50 -12.40 11.00
N TYR A 285 -17.48 -13.25 10.90
CA TYR A 285 -17.46 -14.61 11.44
C TYR A 285 -16.13 -14.89 12.14
N VAL A 286 -16.14 -15.80 13.12
CA VAL A 286 -14.94 -16.25 13.83
C VAL A 286 -14.59 -17.67 13.41
N LEU A 287 -13.34 -17.88 13.02
CA LEU A 287 -12.77 -19.21 12.83
C LEU A 287 -12.09 -19.64 14.13
N LEU A 288 -12.42 -20.83 14.63
CA LEU A 288 -11.72 -21.44 15.76
C LEU A 288 -10.70 -22.42 15.20
N VAL A 289 -9.43 -22.02 15.15
CA VAL A 289 -8.36 -22.80 14.49
C VAL A 289 -7.57 -23.57 15.54
N GLU A 290 -7.60 -24.91 15.50
CA GLU A 290 -6.85 -25.76 16.43
C GLU A 290 -5.35 -25.84 16.08
N SER A 291 -5.01 -25.59 14.81
CA SER A 291 -3.66 -25.64 14.28
C SER A 291 -2.94 -24.28 14.29
N SER A 292 -1.66 -24.27 13.90
CA SER A 292 -0.84 -23.07 13.85
C SER A 292 -1.38 -22.05 12.84
N VAL A 293 -1.66 -20.82 13.29
CA VAL A 293 -1.98 -19.67 12.44
C VAL A 293 -0.74 -18.94 11.91
N ARG A 294 0.46 -19.50 12.09
CA ARG A 294 1.72 -18.87 11.66
C ARG A 294 1.70 -18.66 10.15
N GLY A 295 1.87 -17.41 9.72
CA GLY A 295 1.81 -17.02 8.31
C GLY A 295 0.48 -16.39 7.90
N LEU A 296 -0.56 -16.49 8.74
CA LEU A 296 -1.81 -15.76 8.58
C LEU A 296 -1.65 -14.35 9.16
N LYS A 297 -2.02 -13.33 8.37
CA LYS A 297 -1.90 -11.91 8.76
C LYS A 297 -3.23 -11.19 8.55
N THR A 298 -3.46 -10.12 9.30
CA THR A 298 -4.55 -9.17 9.00
C THR A 298 -4.44 -8.69 7.54
N GLY A 299 -5.55 -8.72 6.82
CA GLY A 299 -5.66 -8.42 5.40
C GLY A 299 -5.51 -9.62 4.46
N ALA A 300 -5.13 -10.81 4.97
CA ALA A 300 -5.09 -12.04 4.18
C ALA A 300 -6.45 -12.33 3.53
N PRO A 301 -6.49 -12.89 2.31
CA PRO A 301 -7.74 -13.11 1.61
C PRO A 301 -8.53 -14.27 2.24
N VAL A 302 -9.86 -14.14 2.18
CA VAL A 302 -10.79 -15.26 2.36
C VAL A 302 -11.32 -15.59 0.98
N GLU A 303 -11.14 -16.83 0.53
CA GLU A 303 -11.43 -17.25 -0.83
C GLU A 303 -12.41 -18.41 -0.85
N TYR A 304 -13.35 -18.38 -1.78
CA TYR A 304 -14.18 -19.52 -2.13
C TYR A 304 -13.78 -19.98 -3.52
N ARG A 305 -13.23 -21.19 -3.63
CA ARG A 305 -12.76 -21.77 -4.90
C ARG A 305 -11.83 -20.84 -5.70
N GLY A 306 -10.93 -20.15 -5.01
CA GLY A 306 -9.97 -19.20 -5.59
C GLY A 306 -10.53 -17.81 -5.92
N ILE A 307 -11.80 -17.54 -5.60
CA ILE A 307 -12.41 -16.20 -5.71
C ILE A 307 -12.39 -15.56 -4.33
N ARG A 308 -11.77 -14.38 -4.20
CA ARG A 308 -11.75 -13.65 -2.93
C ARG A 308 -13.14 -13.11 -2.58
N VAL A 309 -13.73 -13.66 -1.52
CA VAL A 309 -15.06 -13.33 -0.99
C VAL A 309 -15.00 -12.53 0.31
N GLY A 310 -13.81 -12.38 0.90
CA GLY A 310 -13.64 -11.64 2.13
C GLY A 310 -12.18 -11.40 2.51
N THR A 311 -11.99 -10.97 3.75
CA THR A 311 -10.70 -10.59 4.32
C THR A 311 -10.56 -11.03 5.78
N VAL A 312 -9.34 -11.41 6.18
CA VAL A 312 -9.00 -11.66 7.58
C VAL A 312 -8.86 -10.31 8.28
N GLU A 313 -9.70 -10.04 9.27
CA GLU A 313 -9.69 -8.77 10.00
C GLU A 313 -8.65 -8.80 11.13
N GLN A 314 -8.61 -9.88 11.92
CA GLN A 314 -7.73 -9.94 13.09
C GLN A 314 -7.26 -11.36 13.44
N VAL A 315 -5.98 -11.47 13.81
CA VAL A 315 -5.32 -12.69 14.30
C VAL A 315 -4.43 -12.33 15.51
N ALA A 316 -4.58 -12.89 16.70
CA ALA A 316 -5.74 -13.62 17.23
C ALA A 316 -6.78 -12.63 17.79
N TRP A 317 -8.06 -12.86 17.54
CA TRP A 317 -9.15 -11.99 17.97
C TRP A 317 -9.65 -12.36 19.38
N SER A 318 -9.60 -11.42 20.33
CA SER A 318 -10.13 -11.66 21.68
C SER A 318 -9.49 -12.84 22.47
N PHE A 319 -8.29 -13.29 22.08
CA PHE A 319 -7.59 -14.41 22.75
C PHE A 319 -7.21 -14.12 24.20
N ALA A 320 -6.97 -12.84 24.55
CA ALA A 320 -6.58 -12.41 25.89
C ALA A 320 -7.72 -12.48 26.94
N GLN A 321 -8.97 -12.71 26.51
CA GLN A 321 -10.08 -12.94 27.45
C GLN A 321 -10.10 -14.39 27.98
N SER A 322 -9.35 -15.29 27.34
CA SER A 322 -9.16 -16.67 27.77
C SER A 322 -8.12 -16.70 28.88
N GLY A 323 -8.54 -16.96 30.12
CA GLY A 323 -7.68 -16.93 31.31
C GLY A 323 -6.45 -17.87 31.22
N PRO A 324 -5.43 -17.69 32.10
CA PRO A 324 -4.12 -18.33 31.98
C PRO A 324 -4.13 -19.88 31.95
N GLY A 325 -5.21 -20.55 32.38
CA GLY A 325 -5.35 -22.01 32.34
C GLY A 325 -5.87 -22.59 31.01
N THR A 326 -6.22 -21.76 30.03
CA THR A 326 -6.81 -22.20 28.73
C THR A 326 -5.86 -22.14 27.54
N ILE A 327 -4.62 -21.65 27.74
CA ILE A 327 -3.64 -21.41 26.67
C ILE A 327 -3.14 -22.70 26.02
N SER A 328 -3.18 -23.83 26.72
CA SER A 328 -2.54 -25.08 26.29
C SER A 328 -3.36 -25.92 25.29
N SER A 329 -4.66 -25.65 25.14
CA SER A 329 -5.55 -26.45 24.28
C SER A 329 -6.68 -25.65 23.60
N ALA A 330 -6.73 -24.33 23.78
CA ALA A 330 -7.80 -23.53 23.19
C ALA A 330 -7.52 -23.25 21.70
N PRO A 331 -8.55 -23.36 20.83
CA PRO A 331 -8.42 -22.95 19.44
C PRO A 331 -8.12 -21.45 19.36
N ILE A 332 -7.38 -21.06 18.32
CA ILE A 332 -7.01 -19.69 18.05
C ILE A 332 -8.17 -19.01 17.30
N PRO A 333 -8.83 -18.01 17.89
CA PRO A 333 -9.91 -17.26 17.25
C PRO A 333 -9.33 -16.33 16.18
N VAL A 334 -9.79 -16.49 14.95
CA VAL A 334 -9.47 -15.63 13.81
C VAL A 334 -10.74 -14.94 13.35
N LEU A 335 -10.77 -13.61 13.38
CA LEU A 335 -11.91 -12.84 12.87
C LEU A 335 -11.76 -12.68 11.36
N ILE A 336 -12.76 -13.16 10.62
CA ILE A 336 -12.90 -12.95 9.19
C ILE A 336 -14.11 -12.08 8.89
N ARG A 337 -14.04 -11.38 7.76
CA ARG A 337 -15.09 -10.52 7.25
C ARG A 337 -15.40 -10.92 5.82
N LEU A 338 -16.61 -11.41 5.59
CA LEU A 338 -17.13 -11.68 4.25
C LEU A 338 -17.73 -10.38 3.69
N GLU A 339 -17.48 -10.13 2.42
CA GLU A 339 -17.78 -8.86 1.75
C GLU A 339 -18.60 -9.17 0.47
N PRO A 340 -19.92 -9.40 0.57
CA PRO A 340 -20.76 -9.81 -0.57
C PRO A 340 -20.69 -8.87 -1.79
N GLN A 341 -20.49 -7.57 -1.52
CA GLN A 341 -20.30 -6.53 -2.53
C GLN A 341 -19.11 -6.81 -3.48
N ARG A 342 -18.15 -7.68 -3.11
CA ARG A 342 -17.08 -8.18 -3.98
C ARG A 342 -17.56 -9.07 -5.13
N ILE A 343 -18.68 -9.77 -4.92
CA ILE A 343 -19.21 -10.78 -5.84
C ILE A 343 -20.27 -10.14 -6.74
N THR A 344 -21.14 -9.33 -6.15
CA THR A 344 -22.28 -8.74 -6.86
C THR A 344 -21.92 -7.45 -7.58
N HIS A 345 -20.84 -6.78 -7.18
CA HIS A 345 -20.44 -5.44 -7.60
C HIS A 345 -21.52 -4.36 -7.38
N GLN A 346 -22.46 -4.61 -6.46
CA GLN A 346 -23.48 -3.64 -6.07
C GLN A 346 -23.02 -2.80 -4.87
N SER A 347 -23.49 -1.56 -4.80
CA SER A 347 -23.14 -0.64 -3.71
C SER A 347 -23.90 -0.90 -2.41
N ARG A 348 -24.96 -1.71 -2.45
CA ARG A 348 -25.76 -2.10 -1.28
C ARG A 348 -26.20 -3.54 -1.40
N GLU A 349 -26.13 -4.28 -0.29
CA GLU A 349 -26.49 -5.69 -0.19
C GLU A 349 -27.41 -5.93 0.99
N ASP A 350 -28.31 -6.90 0.86
CA ASP A 350 -29.12 -7.37 1.99
C ASP A 350 -28.30 -8.36 2.83
N THR A 351 -27.64 -7.83 3.85
CA THR A 351 -26.80 -8.60 4.77
C THR A 351 -27.57 -9.71 5.49
N GLN A 352 -28.87 -9.56 5.72
CA GLN A 352 -29.66 -10.60 6.39
C GLN A 352 -29.88 -11.79 5.46
N ARG A 353 -30.22 -11.53 4.20
CA ARG A 353 -30.37 -12.57 3.18
C ARG A 353 -29.07 -13.32 2.94
N TRP A 354 -27.95 -12.60 2.85
CA TRP A 354 -26.63 -13.21 2.71
C TRP A 354 -26.27 -14.09 3.90
N ARG A 355 -26.57 -13.65 5.14
CA ARG A 355 -26.35 -14.47 6.34
C ARG A 355 -27.11 -15.79 6.26
N GLN A 356 -28.41 -15.73 5.93
CA GLN A 356 -29.22 -16.94 5.79
C GLN A 356 -28.68 -17.89 4.72
N GLU A 357 -28.16 -17.36 3.61
CA GLU A 357 -27.59 -18.18 2.54
C GLU A 357 -26.26 -18.82 2.96
N ILE A 358 -25.37 -18.08 3.64
CA ILE A 358 -24.13 -18.62 4.18
C ILE A 358 -24.42 -19.69 5.24
N ASP A 359 -25.39 -19.46 6.11
CA ASP A 359 -25.80 -20.42 7.14
C ASP A 359 -26.30 -21.73 6.49
N ARG A 360 -27.09 -21.65 5.42
CA ARG A 360 -27.49 -22.83 4.62
C ARG A 360 -26.29 -23.53 4.00
N MET A 361 -25.34 -22.78 3.42
CA MET A 361 -24.14 -23.38 2.86
C MET A 361 -23.30 -24.09 3.92
N ILE A 362 -23.22 -23.54 5.13
CA ILE A 362 -22.55 -24.15 6.28
C ILE A 362 -23.25 -25.47 6.67
N ASP A 363 -24.58 -25.44 6.75
CA ASP A 363 -25.40 -26.63 7.03
C ASP A 363 -25.20 -27.69 5.93
N ASP A 364 -25.04 -27.28 4.67
CA ASP A 364 -24.76 -28.12 3.50
C ASP A 364 -23.27 -28.56 3.38
N GLY A 365 -22.42 -28.20 4.34
CA GLY A 365 -21.04 -28.70 4.43
C GLY A 365 -19.93 -27.72 4.03
N LEU A 366 -20.22 -26.41 3.92
CA LEU A 366 -19.20 -25.37 3.74
C LEU A 366 -18.32 -25.29 5.00
N ARG A 367 -17.01 -25.38 4.82
CA ARG A 367 -16.03 -25.30 5.92
C ARG A 367 -14.91 -24.34 5.57
N ALA A 368 -14.37 -23.69 6.58
CA ALA A 368 -13.17 -22.87 6.47
C ALA A 368 -11.92 -23.71 6.77
N SER A 369 -10.86 -23.50 6.01
CA SER A 369 -9.57 -24.16 6.22
C SER A 369 -8.43 -23.18 5.93
N LEU A 370 -7.30 -23.31 6.62
CA LEU A 370 -6.11 -22.49 6.33
C LEU A 370 -5.25 -23.18 5.27
N LYS A 371 -5.00 -22.52 4.15
CA LYS A 371 -4.15 -23.05 3.07
C LYS A 371 -2.95 -22.14 2.82
N PRO A 372 -1.79 -22.69 2.43
CA PRO A 372 -0.65 -21.88 2.04
C PRO A 372 -0.96 -21.17 0.72
N GLY A 373 -0.91 -19.84 0.73
CA GLY A 373 -1.07 -19.02 -0.47
C GLY A 373 0.23 -18.88 -1.24
N ASN A 374 1.36 -18.73 -0.54
CA ASN A 374 2.69 -18.67 -1.14
C ASN A 374 3.68 -19.53 -0.36
N LEU A 375 4.18 -20.57 -1.03
CA LEU A 375 5.10 -21.56 -0.44
C LEU A 375 6.47 -20.96 -0.10
N LEU A 376 6.89 -19.88 -0.77
CA LEU A 376 8.17 -19.24 -0.52
C LEU A 376 8.16 -18.41 0.77
N THR A 377 7.04 -17.74 1.05
CA THR A 377 6.92 -16.80 2.18
C THR A 377 6.26 -17.43 3.40
N GLY A 378 5.64 -18.60 3.24
CA GLY A 378 4.80 -19.24 4.25
C GLY A 378 3.50 -18.46 4.53
N ALA A 379 3.10 -17.54 3.65
CA ALA A 379 1.86 -16.79 3.82
C ALA A 379 0.64 -17.71 3.68
N LEU A 380 -0.30 -17.59 4.62
CA LEU A 380 -1.55 -18.35 4.63
C LEU A 380 -2.74 -17.48 4.18
N PHE A 381 -3.77 -18.14 3.67
CA PHE A 381 -5.09 -17.56 3.41
C PHE A 381 -6.18 -18.49 3.96
N VAL A 382 -7.40 -17.96 4.05
CA VAL A 382 -8.58 -18.75 4.45
C VAL A 382 -9.28 -19.23 3.20
N ASP A 383 -9.41 -20.55 3.05
CA ASP A 383 -10.13 -21.20 1.97
C ASP A 383 -11.47 -21.72 2.48
N LEU A 384 -12.53 -21.41 1.74
CA LEU A 384 -13.89 -21.87 1.96
C LEU A 384 -14.24 -22.89 0.88
N ASP A 385 -14.55 -24.12 1.27
CA ASP A 385 -14.97 -25.16 0.32
C ASP A 385 -15.97 -26.13 0.97
N PHE A 386 -16.65 -26.91 0.13
CA PHE A 386 -17.63 -27.90 0.56
C PHE A 386 -16.95 -29.24 0.84
N HIS A 387 -17.25 -29.84 1.99
CA HIS A 387 -16.70 -31.11 2.42
C HIS A 387 -17.81 -32.11 2.76
N ALA A 388 -17.92 -33.17 1.95
CA ALA A 388 -19.00 -34.17 2.03
C ALA A 388 -18.94 -35.05 3.30
N ASP A 389 -17.75 -35.25 3.88
CA ASP A 389 -17.51 -36.18 5.00
C ASP A 389 -17.25 -35.44 6.33
N THR A 390 -18.02 -34.39 6.61
CA THR A 390 -17.83 -33.58 7.83
C THR A 390 -19.01 -33.73 8.78
N PRO A 391 -18.79 -33.84 10.11
CA PRO A 391 -19.89 -33.81 11.07
C PRO A 391 -20.76 -32.56 10.88
N ALA A 392 -22.06 -32.72 11.15
CA ALA A 392 -23.00 -31.60 11.17
C ALA A 392 -22.44 -30.51 12.10
N ALA A 393 -22.21 -29.33 11.55
CA ALA A 393 -21.76 -28.18 12.30
C ALA A 393 -22.97 -27.27 12.55
N ASN A 394 -23.07 -26.73 13.76
CA ASN A 394 -24.18 -25.84 14.11
C ASN A 394 -23.87 -24.43 13.63
N SER A 395 -24.57 -23.96 12.60
CA SER A 395 -24.51 -22.56 12.10
C SER A 395 -24.89 -21.50 13.16
N GLY A 396 -25.42 -21.92 14.31
CA GLY A 396 -25.77 -21.05 15.44
C GLY A 396 -24.70 -20.88 16.53
N GLU A 397 -23.54 -21.52 16.44
CA GLU A 397 -22.47 -21.35 17.45
C GLU A 397 -21.92 -19.91 17.44
N ARG A 398 -21.65 -19.35 18.62
CA ARG A 398 -21.13 -17.98 18.77
C ARG A 398 -19.92 -17.94 19.69
N TYR A 399 -18.93 -17.14 19.31
CA TYR A 399 -17.75 -16.83 20.10
C TYR A 399 -17.69 -15.32 20.32
N ALA A 400 -17.78 -14.89 21.59
CA ALA A 400 -17.86 -13.47 21.98
C ALA A 400 -18.88 -12.67 21.13
N ASP A 401 -20.12 -13.18 21.05
CA ASP A 401 -21.27 -12.62 20.32
C ASP A 401 -21.18 -12.62 18.77
N VAL A 402 -20.06 -13.06 18.19
CA VAL A 402 -19.88 -13.23 16.74
C VAL A 402 -20.14 -14.69 16.34
N ALA A 403 -20.76 -14.91 15.18
CA ALA A 403 -21.05 -16.26 14.68
C ALA A 403 -19.76 -17.03 14.36
N VAL A 404 -19.70 -18.31 14.74
CA VAL A 404 -18.56 -19.18 14.43
C VAL A 404 -18.74 -19.77 13.04
N PHE A 405 -17.73 -19.62 12.19
CA PHE A 405 -17.67 -20.33 10.92
C PHE A 405 -16.98 -21.68 11.16
N PRO A 406 -17.62 -22.81 10.85
CA PRO A 406 -17.02 -24.12 11.13
C PRO A 406 -15.72 -24.33 10.37
N THR A 407 -14.69 -24.72 11.10
CA THR A 407 -13.35 -24.97 10.57
C THR A 407 -13.12 -26.46 10.37
N ILE A 408 -12.25 -26.79 9.43
CA ILE A 408 -11.61 -28.10 9.36
C ILE A 408 -10.10 -27.90 9.35
N ASP A 409 -9.40 -28.88 9.91
CA ASP A 409 -7.96 -28.93 9.74
C ASP A 409 -7.62 -29.33 8.31
N SER A 410 -7.36 -28.32 7.49
CA SER A 410 -6.62 -28.50 6.25
C SER A 410 -5.31 -29.17 6.59
N GLY A 411 -5.16 -30.40 6.12
CA GLY A 411 -3.92 -31.15 6.27
C GLY A 411 -2.79 -30.42 5.57
N GLY A 412 -2.08 -29.58 6.32
CA GLY A 412 -0.82 -29.03 5.87
C GLY A 412 0.24 -30.12 5.70
N ILE A 413 1.46 -29.70 5.42
CA ILE A 413 2.64 -30.57 5.33
C ILE A 413 2.77 -31.49 6.56
N SER A 414 2.28 -31.06 7.73
CA SER A 414 2.20 -31.84 8.96
C SER A 414 1.47 -33.19 8.80
N LYS A 415 0.41 -33.30 7.99
CA LYS A 415 -0.24 -34.61 7.75
C LYS A 415 0.61 -35.53 6.89
N ILE A 416 1.51 -34.99 6.06
CA ILE A 416 2.48 -35.79 5.28
C ILE A 416 3.55 -36.33 6.24
N GLU A 417 4.04 -35.51 7.17
CA GLU A 417 4.94 -35.96 8.23
C GLU A 417 4.31 -37.08 9.07
N ASP A 418 3.08 -36.90 9.56
CA ASP A 418 2.37 -37.93 10.35
C ASP A 418 2.14 -39.23 9.57
N LYS A 419 1.95 -39.12 8.24
CA LYS A 419 1.81 -40.29 7.37
C LYS A 419 3.16 -40.97 7.10
N ILE A 420 4.23 -40.20 6.95
CA ILE A 420 5.60 -40.71 6.79
C ILE A 420 6.05 -41.40 8.07
N GLN A 421 5.83 -40.80 9.25
CA GLN A 421 6.12 -41.42 10.54
C GLN A 421 5.36 -42.74 10.70
N ARG A 422 4.05 -42.77 10.40
CA ARG A 422 3.27 -44.01 10.41
C ARG A 422 3.77 -45.06 9.43
N LEU A 423 4.25 -44.66 8.24
CA LEU A 423 4.87 -45.58 7.29
C LEU A 423 6.21 -46.10 7.82
N LEU A 424 7.03 -45.25 8.44
CA LEU A 424 8.28 -45.65 9.09
C LEU A 424 8.02 -46.60 10.25
N ASP A 425 7.02 -46.33 11.08
CA ASP A 425 6.59 -47.21 12.17
C ASP A 425 6.09 -48.55 11.64
N THR A 426 5.34 -48.54 10.53
CA THR A 426 4.86 -49.76 9.89
C THR A 426 6.01 -50.58 9.29
N LEU A 427 7.00 -49.91 8.69
CA LEU A 427 8.21 -50.54 8.14
C LEU A 427 9.12 -51.10 9.24
N ASN A 428 9.31 -50.36 10.33
CA ASN A 428 10.12 -50.76 11.48
C ASN A 428 9.49 -51.95 12.22
N ASN A 429 8.17 -52.02 12.24
CA ASN A 429 7.41 -53.11 12.87
C ASN A 429 7.03 -54.23 11.89
N LEU A 430 7.69 -54.33 10.73
CA LEU A 430 7.51 -55.48 9.86
C LEU A 430 7.90 -56.76 10.62
N PRO A 431 7.00 -57.76 10.72
CA PRO A 431 7.26 -58.98 11.47
C PRO A 431 8.24 -59.87 10.71
N MET A 432 9.54 -59.61 10.86
CA MET A 432 10.63 -60.34 10.20
C MET A 432 10.61 -61.83 10.54
N GLU A 433 10.15 -62.20 11.74
CA GLU A 433 9.97 -63.59 12.15
C GLU A 433 8.92 -64.32 11.30
N SER A 434 7.86 -63.63 10.91
CA SER A 434 6.80 -64.22 10.07
C SER A 434 7.25 -64.39 8.61
N ILE A 435 8.08 -63.46 8.11
CA ILE A 435 8.68 -63.53 6.77
C ILE A 435 9.70 -64.68 6.74
N ALA A 436 10.60 -64.76 7.73
CA ALA A 436 11.58 -65.84 7.85
C ALA A 436 10.91 -67.22 8.01
N GLY A 437 9.85 -67.32 8.83
CA GLY A 437 9.11 -68.56 9.01
C GLY A 437 8.34 -69.03 7.77
N ASN A 438 7.83 -68.10 6.95
CA ASN A 438 7.20 -68.41 5.66
C ASN A 438 8.26 -68.75 4.59
N LEU A 439 9.42 -68.08 4.62
CA LEU A 439 10.55 -68.41 3.75
C LEU A 439 11.07 -69.82 4.02
N ASN A 440 11.24 -70.18 5.30
CA ASN A 440 11.73 -71.50 5.69
C ASN A 440 10.77 -72.63 5.27
N ARG A 441 9.45 -72.43 5.43
CA ARG A 441 8.42 -73.36 4.95
C ARG A 441 8.39 -73.50 3.42
N ASN A 442 8.72 -72.44 2.69
CA ASN A 442 8.84 -72.50 1.23
C ASN A 442 10.19 -73.10 0.78
N LEU A 443 11.25 -72.90 1.55
CA LEU A 443 12.57 -73.50 1.32
C LEU A 443 12.58 -75.01 1.58
N ASP A 444 11.84 -75.48 2.58
CA ASP A 444 11.60 -76.91 2.81
C ASP A 444 10.86 -77.56 1.62
N ASN A 445 9.98 -76.81 0.95
CA ASN A 445 9.33 -77.25 -0.29
C ASN A 445 10.22 -77.13 -1.54
N LEU A 446 11.29 -76.32 -1.50
CA LEU A 446 12.27 -76.14 -2.57
C LEU A 446 13.44 -77.13 -2.51
N ALA A 447 13.63 -77.83 -1.38
CA ALA A 447 14.68 -78.84 -1.19
C ALA A 447 14.61 -80.01 -2.19
N GLY A 448 13.51 -80.16 -2.94
CA GLY A 448 13.35 -81.14 -4.01
C GLY A 448 13.85 -80.71 -5.40
N THR A 449 14.42 -79.51 -5.57
CA THR A 449 14.78 -78.95 -6.89
C THR A 449 16.22 -78.45 -6.97
N THR A 450 17.18 -79.37 -6.93
CA THR A 450 18.63 -79.06 -6.91
C THR A 450 19.19 -78.51 -8.23
N GLN A 451 18.62 -78.86 -9.39
CA GLN A 451 19.15 -78.41 -10.69
C GLN A 451 18.72 -76.99 -11.13
N ARG A 452 17.72 -76.37 -10.48
CA ARG A 452 17.21 -75.05 -10.87
C ARG A 452 17.76 -73.91 -10.00
N LEU A 453 18.24 -74.24 -8.81
CA LEU A 453 18.95 -73.30 -7.93
C LEU A 453 20.32 -72.92 -8.49
N GLU A 454 21.06 -73.83 -9.14
CA GLU A 454 22.34 -73.49 -9.77
C GLU A 454 22.18 -72.48 -10.93
N ALA A 455 21.09 -72.54 -11.68
CA ALA A 455 20.82 -71.61 -12.79
C ALA A 455 20.36 -70.21 -12.33
N LEU A 456 19.63 -70.13 -11.21
CA LEU A 456 19.22 -68.86 -10.60
C LEU A 456 20.34 -68.23 -9.77
N LEU A 457 21.17 -69.03 -9.08
CA LEU A 457 22.32 -68.54 -8.31
C LEU A 457 23.50 -68.13 -9.20
N ALA A 458 23.55 -68.62 -10.44
CA ALA A 458 24.51 -68.20 -11.45
C ALA A 458 24.09 -66.94 -12.22
N ASP A 459 22.88 -66.38 -11.97
CA ASP A 459 22.45 -65.15 -12.63
C ASP A 459 23.14 -63.93 -11.99
N PRO A 460 24.06 -63.25 -12.69
CA PRO A 460 24.77 -62.09 -12.16
C PRO A 460 23.82 -60.93 -11.78
N ALA A 461 22.61 -60.88 -12.34
CA ALA A 461 21.62 -59.88 -11.96
C ALA A 461 21.09 -60.09 -10.54
N LEU A 462 20.89 -61.35 -10.12
CA LEU A 462 20.36 -61.69 -8.79
C LEU A 462 21.40 -61.53 -7.68
N ASN A 463 22.68 -61.78 -7.97
CA ASN A 463 23.77 -61.59 -7.02
C ASN A 463 24.03 -60.10 -6.68
N ALA A 464 23.70 -59.18 -7.58
CA ALA A 464 23.88 -57.75 -7.36
C ALA A 464 22.67 -57.07 -6.68
N LEU A 465 21.51 -57.73 -6.60
CA LEU A 465 20.29 -57.15 -6.01
C LEU A 465 20.43 -56.77 -4.53
N PRO A 466 20.99 -57.61 -3.64
CA PRO A 466 21.12 -57.27 -2.23
C PRO A 466 21.99 -56.03 -2.01
N GLU A 467 23.09 -55.91 -2.74
CA GLU A 467 24.01 -54.77 -2.66
C GLU A 467 23.36 -53.49 -3.18
N ARG A 468 22.62 -53.56 -4.29
CA ARG A 468 21.88 -52.43 -4.86
C ARG A 468 20.70 -52.00 -4.00
N LEU A 469 19.98 -52.93 -3.37
CA LEU A 469 18.90 -52.64 -2.41
C LEU A 469 19.47 -51.94 -1.17
N THR A 470 20.55 -52.46 -0.61
CA THR A 470 21.23 -51.85 0.55
C THR A 470 21.73 -50.45 0.21
N GLY A 471 22.32 -50.27 -0.98
CA GLY A 471 22.76 -48.95 -1.46
C GLY A 471 21.64 -47.94 -1.72
N THR A 472 20.43 -48.41 -2.03
CA THR A 472 19.25 -47.56 -2.25
C THR A 472 18.60 -47.19 -0.92
N LEU A 473 18.52 -48.14 0.02
CA LEU A 473 18.05 -47.89 1.38
C LEU A 473 18.98 -46.91 2.12
N GLY A 474 20.31 -47.07 2.01
CA GLY A 474 21.27 -46.13 2.59
C GLY A 474 21.23 -44.74 1.93
N ALA A 475 20.93 -44.65 0.64
CA ALA A 475 20.72 -43.36 -0.03
C ALA A 475 19.43 -42.67 0.45
N LEU A 476 18.38 -43.45 0.73
CA LEU A 476 17.12 -42.97 1.27
C LEU A 476 17.31 -42.44 2.71
N GLU A 477 18.03 -43.17 3.55
CA GLU A 477 18.38 -42.76 4.92
C GLU A 477 19.21 -41.47 4.93
N GLY A 478 20.23 -41.38 4.07
CA GLY A 478 21.05 -40.17 3.94
C GLY A 478 20.23 -38.96 3.46
N THR A 479 19.27 -39.18 2.55
CA THR A 479 18.34 -38.12 2.14
C THR A 479 17.51 -37.66 3.33
N LEU A 480 16.92 -38.57 4.11
CA LEU A 480 16.11 -38.19 5.28
C LEU A 480 16.91 -37.42 6.35
N GLN A 481 18.18 -37.79 6.59
CA GLN A 481 19.06 -37.05 7.50
C GLN A 481 19.41 -35.65 6.98
N GLY A 482 19.64 -35.49 5.67
CA GLY A 482 19.91 -34.18 5.06
C GLY A 482 18.73 -33.19 5.13
N TRP A 483 17.49 -33.70 5.22
CA TRP A 483 16.31 -32.88 5.42
C TRP A 483 16.12 -32.44 6.87
N GLN A 484 16.58 -33.22 7.85
CA GLN A 484 16.53 -32.85 9.28
C GLN A 484 17.57 -31.79 9.65
N THR A 485 18.71 -31.75 8.96
CA THR A 485 19.81 -30.79 9.22
C THR A 485 19.74 -29.52 8.36
N GLY A 486 18.73 -29.41 7.49
CA GLY A 486 18.36 -28.15 6.82
C GLY A 486 19.23 -27.72 5.62
N GLY A 487 20.07 -28.61 5.08
CA GLY A 487 20.92 -28.30 3.92
C GLY A 487 21.17 -29.52 3.04
N ASP A 488 20.93 -29.37 1.72
CA ASP A 488 21.26 -30.29 0.62
C ASP A 488 20.35 -31.50 0.36
N GLY A 489 19.26 -31.66 1.11
CA GLY A 489 18.30 -32.76 0.93
C GLY A 489 17.68 -32.89 -0.47
N TYR A 490 17.56 -31.79 -1.23
CA TYR A 490 17.00 -31.80 -2.58
C TYR A 490 17.96 -32.43 -3.61
N GLN A 491 19.27 -32.19 -3.50
CA GLN A 491 20.27 -32.78 -4.40
C GLN A 491 20.41 -34.29 -4.14
N GLN A 492 20.32 -34.70 -2.87
CA GLN A 492 20.33 -36.10 -2.48
C GLN A 492 19.08 -36.84 -2.96
N LEU A 493 17.89 -36.20 -2.90
CA LEU A 493 16.66 -36.77 -3.44
C LEU A 493 16.76 -37.06 -4.95
N GLN A 494 17.34 -36.13 -5.72
CA GLN A 494 17.53 -36.33 -7.16
C GLN A 494 18.46 -37.52 -7.45
N GLY A 495 19.52 -37.69 -6.64
CA GLY A 495 20.41 -38.85 -6.72
C GLY A 495 19.71 -40.17 -6.34
N THR A 496 18.86 -40.15 -5.32
CA THR A 496 18.07 -41.31 -4.87
C THR A 496 17.03 -41.73 -5.91
N LEU A 497 16.34 -40.76 -6.53
CA LEU A 497 15.39 -41.02 -7.62
C LEU A 497 16.07 -41.63 -8.85
N GLN A 498 17.27 -41.15 -9.22
CA GLN A 498 18.05 -41.75 -10.31
C GLN A 498 18.51 -43.19 -10.01
N LYS A 499 18.84 -43.50 -8.76
CA LYS A 499 19.19 -44.87 -8.34
C LYS A 499 17.97 -45.79 -8.37
N LEU A 500 16.82 -45.28 -7.94
CA LEU A 500 15.54 -46.00 -8.01
C LEU A 500 15.12 -46.27 -9.46
N ASP A 501 15.26 -45.28 -10.34
CA ASP A 501 14.96 -45.41 -11.77
C ASP A 501 15.84 -46.46 -12.45
N ARG A 502 17.15 -46.48 -12.13
CA ARG A 502 18.05 -47.56 -12.60
C ARG A 502 17.66 -48.93 -12.05
N LEU A 503 17.25 -49.02 -10.78
CA LEU A 503 16.76 -50.27 -10.21
C LEU A 503 15.49 -50.77 -10.91
N LEU A 504 14.56 -49.87 -11.24
CA LEU A 504 13.32 -50.22 -11.92
C LEU A 504 13.58 -50.65 -13.37
N ASN A 505 14.45 -49.94 -14.10
CA ASN A 505 14.85 -50.31 -15.46
C ASN A 505 15.64 -51.63 -15.49
N ASP A 506 16.49 -51.88 -14.49
CA ASP A 506 17.24 -53.14 -14.38
C ASP A 506 16.34 -54.32 -13.95
N ALA A 507 15.24 -54.05 -13.24
CA ALA A 507 14.23 -55.03 -12.88
C ALA A 507 13.18 -55.27 -13.98
N GLU A 508 13.10 -54.39 -14.98
CA GLU A 508 12.16 -54.46 -16.09
C GLU A 508 12.19 -55.81 -16.85
N PRO A 509 13.34 -56.44 -17.14
CA PRO A 509 13.37 -57.76 -17.80
C PRO A 509 12.74 -58.86 -16.94
N LEU A 510 12.92 -58.79 -15.61
CA LEU A 510 12.31 -59.74 -14.67
C LEU A 510 10.81 -59.51 -14.54
N LEU A 511 10.39 -58.24 -14.49
CA LEU A 511 8.99 -57.85 -14.43
C LEU A 511 8.25 -58.17 -15.73
N ASP A 512 8.85 -57.95 -16.90
CA ASP A 512 8.26 -58.30 -18.21
C ASP A 512 8.19 -59.83 -18.39
N THR A 513 9.17 -60.58 -17.85
CA THR A 513 9.14 -62.04 -17.82
C THR A 513 8.01 -62.57 -16.90
N LEU A 514 7.85 -61.98 -15.71
CA LEU A 514 6.77 -62.32 -14.77
C LEU A 514 5.38 -61.91 -15.28
N ASN A 515 5.28 -60.77 -15.98
CA ASN A 515 4.03 -60.24 -16.50
C ASN A 515 3.55 -61.01 -17.75
N ARG A 516 4.48 -61.42 -18.64
CA ARG A 516 4.15 -62.21 -19.83
C ARG A 516 3.86 -63.68 -19.52
N GLN A 517 4.51 -64.24 -18.50
CA GLN A 517 4.29 -65.62 -18.06
C GLN A 517 4.37 -65.71 -16.52
N PRO A 518 3.27 -65.43 -15.79
CA PRO A 518 3.27 -65.50 -14.32
C PRO A 518 3.59 -66.89 -13.77
N ASN A 519 3.50 -67.94 -14.60
CA ASN A 519 3.82 -69.32 -14.26
C ASN A 519 5.21 -69.79 -14.74
N ALA A 520 6.04 -68.92 -15.33
CA ALA A 520 7.34 -69.30 -15.89
C ALA A 520 8.35 -69.82 -14.86
N LEU A 521 8.15 -69.49 -13.58
CA LEU A 521 8.99 -70.00 -12.49
C LEU A 521 8.59 -71.43 -12.03
N ILE A 522 7.44 -71.93 -12.45
CA ILE A 522 6.86 -73.20 -11.93
C ILE A 522 6.70 -74.27 -13.03
N PHE A 523 6.42 -73.93 -14.29
CA PHE A 523 6.21 -74.92 -15.37
C PHE A 523 7.10 -74.69 -16.60
N GLN A 524 7.61 -75.79 -17.17
CA GLN A 524 8.52 -75.83 -18.32
C GLN A 524 8.02 -75.03 -19.54
N ARG A 525 8.96 -74.37 -20.23
CA ARG A 525 8.76 -73.91 -21.61
C ARG A 525 8.48 -75.11 -22.51
N GLN A 526 7.29 -75.20 -23.12
CA GLN A 526 7.11 -76.00 -24.33
C GLN A 526 7.55 -75.15 -25.54
N PRO A 527 8.43 -75.66 -26.42
CA PRO A 527 8.74 -74.95 -27.65
C PRO A 527 7.50 -74.93 -28.56
N ALA A 528 7.21 -73.76 -29.13
CA ALA A 528 6.17 -73.63 -30.16
C ALA A 528 6.51 -74.53 -31.37
N PRO A 529 5.52 -75.20 -32.00
CA PRO A 529 5.81 -76.02 -33.16
C PRO A 529 6.18 -75.15 -34.37
N ASP A 530 7.19 -75.60 -35.11
CA ASP A 530 7.73 -74.95 -36.30
C ASP A 530 6.66 -74.83 -37.40
N PRO A 531 6.47 -73.67 -38.04
CA PRO A 531 5.45 -73.51 -39.08
C PRO A 531 5.86 -74.24 -40.36
N GLN A 532 5.03 -75.22 -40.80
CA GLN A 532 5.18 -75.86 -42.09
C GLN A 532 4.72 -74.92 -43.24
N PRO A 533 5.51 -74.77 -44.32
CA PRO A 533 5.12 -73.93 -45.46
C PRO A 533 3.96 -74.56 -46.25
N ARG A 534 2.94 -73.76 -46.55
CA ARG A 534 1.82 -74.16 -47.41
C ARG A 534 2.30 -74.27 -48.86
N GLY A 535 2.31 -75.50 -49.38
CA GLY A 535 2.51 -75.76 -50.80
C GLY A 535 1.40 -75.14 -51.66
N SER A 536 1.81 -74.54 -52.77
CA SER A 536 0.96 -73.97 -53.82
C SER A 536 0.09 -75.05 -54.47
N ARG A 537 -1.20 -74.76 -54.67
CA ARG A 537 -2.02 -75.45 -55.67
C ARG A 537 -2.29 -74.51 -56.83
N GLN A 538 -1.88 -74.93 -58.02
CA GLN A 538 -2.43 -74.47 -59.30
C GLN A 538 -3.87 -74.98 -59.46
#